data_AF-A0A182VFN6-F1
#
_entry.id   AF-A0A182VFN6-F1
#
_cell.length_a   1.000
_cell.length_b   1.000
_cell.length_c   1.000
_cell.angle_alpha   90.00
_cell.angle_beta   90.00
_cell.angle_gamma   90.00
#
_symmetry.space_group_name_H-M   'P 1'
#
loop_
_entity.id
_entity.type
_entity.pdbx_description
1 polymer ?
#
loop_
_entity_poly.entity_id
_entity_poly.type
_entity_poly.pdbx_seq_one_letter_code
_entity_poly.pdbx_strand_id
1 'polypeptide(L)'
;MGFTRSPTAALLLLVLAGLAILAVTPVQSQQQGGRRPTPPPPPKCTLSADELDALITQVEDIEREPSEGDNADYEDSEEPEQESAATAPQLNPGCARELRRLRHSIDHLQKSYHDLKQNTVDISEQQYRYMQNHYTARKRELNAQLELLSQRANAQHRSQLMELKRKIAAMEKQLNQSVTQLAEERQQNMARRLQLVALNVRNNKIPAALTNFEKLANYTSEPYGAIVQNVFQTGSSNMNAWALLSFLRNVDLSRQPIAGYEALVDALIARDALRGPEALELLKQLQCLILVRDGKQQPRTIALLKKFKANTVYI
;
A
#
# COMPACT_ATOMS: atom_id res chain seq x y z
N MET A 1 21.49 -40.39 -18.99
CA MET A 1 21.59 -39.89 -20.38
C MET A 1 20.18 -39.67 -20.90
N GLY A 2 19.89 -38.49 -21.41
CA GLY A 2 18.56 -38.12 -21.90
C GLY A 2 18.30 -36.63 -21.74
N PHE A 3 19.01 -35.80 -22.49
CA PHE A 3 18.75 -34.37 -22.62
C PHE A 3 17.71 -34.16 -23.73
N THR A 4 16.52 -33.67 -23.39
CA THR A 4 15.57 -33.14 -24.38
C THR A 4 15.63 -31.62 -24.35
N ARG A 5 16.19 -31.06 -25.42
CA ARG A 5 16.26 -29.62 -25.73
C ARG A 5 14.89 -29.17 -26.25
N SER A 6 14.36 -28.11 -25.65
CA SER A 6 13.21 -27.34 -26.18
C SER A 6 13.69 -26.36 -27.27
N PRO A 7 13.09 -26.34 -28.47
CA PRO A 7 13.41 -25.38 -29.52
C PRO A 7 12.35 -24.28 -29.60
N THR A 8 12.50 -23.20 -28.84
CA THR A 8 11.68 -21.97 -28.99
C THR A 8 12.56 -20.73 -29.03
N ALA A 9 13.55 -20.72 -29.94
CA ALA A 9 14.42 -19.57 -30.17
C ALA A 9 14.61 -19.23 -31.66
N ALA A 10 13.85 -19.83 -32.58
CA ALA A 10 14.09 -19.73 -34.02
C ALA A 10 12.93 -19.10 -34.84
N LEU A 11 12.02 -18.35 -34.20
CA LEU A 11 10.86 -17.76 -34.89
C LEU A 11 10.83 -16.21 -34.87
N LEU A 12 11.94 -15.57 -34.50
CA LEU A 12 12.03 -14.10 -34.33
C LEU A 12 13.03 -13.42 -35.28
N LEU A 13 13.52 -14.12 -36.30
CA LEU A 13 14.53 -13.61 -37.24
C LEU A 13 14.14 -13.72 -38.74
N LEU A 14 12.86 -13.94 -39.06
CA LEU A 14 12.38 -14.09 -40.46
C LEU A 14 11.25 -13.12 -40.84
N VAL A 15 11.14 -11.97 -40.16
CA VAL A 15 10.15 -10.91 -40.49
C VAL A 15 10.83 -9.61 -40.97
N LEU A 16 12.17 -9.54 -41.00
CA LEU A 16 12.91 -8.30 -41.29
C LEU A 16 13.62 -8.24 -42.65
N ALA A 17 13.41 -9.19 -43.56
CA ALA A 17 14.14 -9.21 -44.84
C ALA A 17 13.28 -9.69 -46.02
N GLY A 18 12.16 -9.01 -46.28
CA GLY A 18 11.34 -9.40 -47.44
C GLY A 18 10.11 -8.54 -47.66
N LEU A 19 10.29 -7.23 -47.90
CA LEU A 19 9.29 -6.40 -48.59
C LEU A 19 9.98 -5.16 -49.18
N ALA A 20 11.07 -5.41 -49.90
CA ALA A 20 11.62 -4.47 -50.85
C ALA A 20 11.41 -5.05 -52.25
N ILE A 21 10.81 -4.23 -53.12
CA ILE A 21 10.73 -4.36 -54.58
C ILE A 21 9.58 -5.24 -55.08
N LEU A 22 8.50 -4.59 -55.54
CA LEU A 22 7.95 -4.83 -56.87
C LEU A 22 7.07 -3.66 -57.36
N ALA A 23 7.53 -3.09 -58.47
CA ALA A 23 6.80 -2.56 -59.62
C ALA A 23 5.96 -1.26 -59.50
N VAL A 24 6.47 -0.27 -60.23
CA VAL A 24 5.88 0.98 -60.71
C VAL A 24 5.01 0.70 -61.95
N THR A 25 3.83 1.30 -62.04
CA THR A 25 3.38 2.08 -63.23
C THR A 25 2.25 3.06 -62.87
N PRO A 26 2.08 4.17 -63.62
CA PRO A 26 1.48 5.40 -63.12
C PRO A 26 0.03 5.57 -63.60
N VAL A 27 -0.79 6.22 -62.77
CA VAL A 27 -2.02 6.88 -63.22
C VAL A 27 -1.90 8.35 -62.80
N GLN A 28 -1.78 9.21 -63.80
CA GLN A 28 -1.92 10.66 -63.67
C GLN A 28 -3.36 11.00 -63.30
N SER A 29 -3.56 11.69 -62.18
CA SER A 29 -4.67 12.64 -62.05
C SER A 29 -4.29 13.79 -61.12
N GLN A 30 -4.10 14.95 -61.74
CA GLN A 30 -4.27 16.31 -61.25
C GLN A 30 -3.74 16.68 -59.85
N GLN A 31 -2.61 17.40 -59.87
CA GLN A 31 -2.33 18.46 -58.90
C GLN A 31 -3.49 19.46 -58.87
N GLN A 32 -4.21 19.53 -57.75
CA GLN A 32 -4.69 20.79 -57.20
C GLN A 32 -3.92 21.05 -55.91
N GLY A 33 -3.18 22.15 -55.90
CA GLY A 33 -2.35 22.57 -54.79
C GLY A 33 -3.20 22.85 -53.54
N GLY A 34 -3.01 22.02 -52.53
CA GLY A 34 -3.36 22.33 -51.15
C GLY A 34 -2.15 22.00 -50.29
N ARG A 35 -1.32 23.00 -49.97
CA ARG A 35 -0.35 22.86 -48.88
C ARG A 35 -1.16 22.48 -47.63
N ARG A 36 -1.09 21.21 -47.21
CA ARG A 36 -1.43 20.86 -45.83
C ARG A 36 -0.52 21.71 -44.95
N PRO A 37 -1.04 22.59 -44.09
CA PRO A 37 -0.21 23.25 -43.11
C PRO A 37 0.40 22.15 -42.24
N THR A 38 1.73 22.10 -42.18
CA THR A 38 2.43 21.39 -41.11
C THR A 38 1.80 21.82 -39.78
N PRO A 39 1.38 20.89 -38.91
CA PRO A 39 0.87 21.28 -37.60
C PRO A 39 1.93 22.15 -36.92
N PRO A 40 1.55 23.31 -36.37
CA PRO A 40 2.50 24.16 -35.69
C PRO A 40 3.20 23.34 -34.59
N PRO A 41 4.51 23.55 -34.36
CA PRO A 41 5.19 22.90 -33.26
C PRO A 41 4.42 23.18 -31.97
N PRO A 42 4.28 22.19 -31.06
CA PRO A 42 3.53 22.38 -29.84
C PRO A 42 4.02 23.64 -29.12
N PRO A 43 3.11 24.51 -28.66
CA PRO A 43 3.48 25.83 -28.17
C PRO A 43 4.37 25.69 -26.94
N LYS A 44 5.50 26.40 -26.94
CA LYS A 44 6.59 26.26 -25.94
C LYS A 44 6.19 26.85 -24.58
N CYS A 45 6.52 26.15 -23.50
CA CYS A 45 6.19 26.51 -22.13
C CYS A 45 7.13 27.63 -21.64
N THR A 46 6.59 28.76 -21.18
CA THR A 46 7.34 29.87 -20.56
C THR A 46 6.87 30.04 -19.12
N LEU A 47 7.71 29.65 -18.17
CA LEU A 47 7.50 29.78 -16.73
C LEU A 47 8.00 31.14 -16.24
N SER A 48 7.17 31.90 -15.51
CA SER A 48 7.65 33.11 -14.83
C SER A 48 8.41 32.75 -13.55
N ALA A 49 9.31 33.63 -13.10
CA ALA A 49 10.02 33.44 -11.84
C ALA A 49 9.06 33.46 -10.63
N ASP A 50 8.03 34.31 -10.68
CA ASP A 50 7.06 34.49 -9.59
C ASP A 50 6.18 33.24 -9.37
N GLU A 51 5.79 32.53 -10.43
CA GLU A 51 5.05 31.27 -10.30
C GLU A 51 5.91 30.14 -9.75
N LEU A 52 7.20 30.15 -10.12
CA LEU A 52 8.16 29.21 -9.58
C LEU A 52 8.36 29.46 -8.08
N ASP A 53 8.50 30.72 -7.66
CA ASP A 53 8.63 31.10 -6.25
C ASP A 53 7.37 30.77 -5.43
N ALA A 54 6.19 30.86 -6.03
CA ALA A 54 4.95 30.41 -5.39
C ALA A 54 4.92 28.88 -5.18
N LEU A 55 5.30 28.10 -6.20
CA LEU A 55 5.44 26.63 -6.10
C LEU A 55 6.51 26.23 -5.09
N ILE A 56 7.61 26.97 -5.05
CA ILE A 56 8.69 26.83 -4.08
C ILE A 56 8.19 27.03 -2.66
N THR A 57 7.47 28.13 -2.41
CA THR A 57 6.95 28.47 -1.09
C THR A 57 5.97 27.41 -0.59
N GLN A 58 5.20 26.81 -1.51
CA GLN A 58 4.26 25.73 -1.20
C GLN A 58 4.96 24.41 -0.88
N VAL A 59 6.13 24.17 -1.46
CA VAL A 59 6.96 22.97 -1.24
C VAL A 59 7.84 23.11 0.01
N GLU A 60 8.19 24.33 0.42
CA GLU A 60 9.10 24.60 1.55
C GLU A 60 8.48 24.32 2.93
N ASP A 61 7.14 24.29 3.05
CA ASP A 61 6.46 23.96 4.30
C ASP A 61 5.60 22.69 4.20
N ILE A 62 6.27 21.56 4.34
CA ILE A 62 5.68 20.20 4.31
C ILE A 62 4.76 19.91 5.50
N GLU A 63 4.95 20.63 6.61
CA GLU A 63 4.14 20.45 7.82
C GLU A 63 2.97 21.43 7.89
N ARG A 64 2.85 22.34 6.93
CA ARG A 64 1.69 23.21 6.79
C ARG A 64 0.43 22.37 6.71
N GLU A 65 -0.54 22.69 7.57
CA GLU A 65 -1.85 22.05 7.51
C GLU A 65 -2.45 22.30 6.12
N PRO A 66 -2.99 21.25 5.46
CA PRO A 66 -3.61 21.40 4.17
C PRO A 66 -4.75 22.42 4.28
N SER A 67 -4.84 23.35 3.33
CA SER A 67 -5.90 24.35 3.32
C SER A 67 -7.28 23.66 3.27
N GLU A 68 -8.19 24.03 4.18
CA GLU A 68 -9.51 23.42 4.34
C GLU A 68 -10.48 23.64 3.14
N GLY A 69 -10.04 24.30 2.07
CA GLY A 69 -10.89 24.76 0.96
C GLY A 69 -11.20 23.75 -0.15
N ASP A 70 -10.33 22.77 -0.43
CA ASP A 70 -10.49 21.91 -1.60
C ASP A 70 -10.82 20.47 -1.20
N ASN A 71 -12.01 20.31 -0.63
CA ASN A 71 -12.72 19.03 -0.63
C ASN A 71 -13.66 19.02 -1.82
N ALA A 72 -13.10 18.75 -2.99
CA ALA A 72 -13.88 18.20 -4.05
C ALA A 72 -13.04 17.16 -4.77
N ASP A 73 -13.48 15.92 -4.65
CA ASP A 73 -13.33 14.94 -5.72
C ASP A 73 -14.01 15.53 -6.97
N TYR A 74 -13.35 16.49 -7.64
CA TYR A 74 -13.79 16.97 -8.94
C TYR A 74 -13.35 15.93 -9.96
N GLU A 75 -14.31 15.11 -10.38
CA GLU A 75 -14.33 14.61 -11.75
C GLU A 75 -14.01 15.78 -12.68
N ASP A 76 -12.97 15.59 -13.48
CA ASP A 76 -12.49 16.37 -14.61
C ASP A 76 -13.62 17.17 -15.30
N SER A 77 -13.97 18.30 -14.72
CA SER A 77 -14.92 19.25 -15.28
C SER A 77 -14.08 20.36 -15.87
N GLU A 78 -13.78 20.23 -17.16
CA GLU A 78 -13.23 21.30 -17.96
C GLU A 78 -14.24 22.47 -18.01
N GLU A 79 -14.31 23.28 -16.96
CA GLU A 79 -15.03 24.56 -17.04
C GLU A 79 -14.13 25.60 -17.74
N PRO A 80 -14.61 26.23 -18.83
CA PRO A 80 -13.88 27.32 -19.47
C PRO A 80 -14.18 28.61 -18.72
N GLU A 81 -13.36 28.95 -17.74
CA GLU A 81 -13.40 30.30 -17.16
C GLU A 81 -12.86 31.32 -18.18
N GLN A 82 -13.73 32.25 -18.59
CA GLN A 82 -13.37 33.44 -19.35
C GLN A 82 -12.58 34.40 -18.47
N GLU A 83 -11.26 34.42 -18.64
CA GLU A 83 -10.39 35.36 -17.92
C GLU A 83 -10.43 36.74 -18.60
N SER A 84 -10.96 37.71 -17.85
CA SER A 84 -10.90 39.14 -18.14
C SER A 84 -9.46 39.61 -18.27
N ALA A 85 -9.17 40.33 -19.34
CA ALA A 85 -7.84 40.80 -19.69
C ALA A 85 -7.29 41.81 -18.66
N ALA A 86 -6.33 41.38 -17.85
CA ALA A 86 -5.39 42.25 -17.17
C ALA A 86 -3.95 41.84 -17.51
N THR A 87 -3.11 42.84 -17.75
CA THR A 87 -1.82 42.80 -18.43
C THR A 87 -0.71 42.17 -17.56
N ALA A 88 -0.69 40.84 -17.46
CA ALA A 88 0.47 40.06 -16.99
C ALA A 88 1.19 39.42 -18.19
N PRO A 89 2.50 39.07 -18.11
CA PRO A 89 3.17 38.31 -19.16
C PRO A 89 2.40 36.99 -19.32
N GLN A 90 1.61 36.87 -20.38
CA GLN A 90 0.69 35.76 -20.52
C GLN A 90 1.50 34.48 -20.69
N LEU A 91 1.48 33.63 -19.67
CA LEU A 91 1.96 32.26 -19.80
C LEU A 91 1.24 31.61 -20.97
N ASN A 92 1.98 30.83 -21.74
CA ASN A 92 1.35 29.94 -22.70
C ASN A 92 0.28 29.12 -21.97
N PRO A 93 -0.98 29.11 -22.43
CA PRO A 93 -2.10 28.46 -21.75
C PRO A 93 -1.94 26.95 -21.57
N GLY A 94 -1.05 26.30 -22.35
CA GLY A 94 -0.64 24.92 -22.10
C GLY A 94 0.30 24.78 -20.90
N CYS A 95 1.18 25.75 -20.69
CA CYS A 95 2.14 25.79 -19.58
C CYS A 95 1.46 26.07 -18.24
N ALA A 96 0.59 27.07 -18.22
CA ALA A 96 -0.19 27.43 -17.04
C ALA A 96 -1.09 26.28 -16.55
N ARG A 97 -1.60 25.45 -17.47
CA ARG A 97 -2.36 24.25 -17.13
C ARG A 97 -1.49 23.17 -16.48
N GLU A 98 -0.32 22.87 -17.02
CA GLU A 98 0.58 21.87 -16.43
C GLU A 98 1.12 22.32 -15.05
N LEU A 99 1.32 23.62 -14.85
CA LEU A 99 1.73 24.15 -13.54
C LEU A 99 0.60 24.12 -12.52
N ARG A 100 -0.63 24.43 -12.93
CA ARG A 100 -1.80 24.22 -12.07
C ARG A 100 -1.92 22.76 -11.67
N ARG A 101 -1.74 21.81 -12.60
CA ARG A 101 -1.74 20.38 -12.29
C ARG A 101 -0.64 20.01 -11.29
N LEU A 102 0.58 20.48 -11.51
CA LEU A 102 1.70 20.24 -10.60
C LEU A 102 1.41 20.76 -9.19
N ARG A 103 0.83 21.96 -9.09
CA ARG A 103 0.42 22.57 -7.83
C ARG A 103 -0.60 21.72 -7.09
N HIS A 104 -1.66 21.30 -7.78
CA HIS A 104 -2.67 20.41 -7.21
C HIS A 104 -2.04 19.09 -6.76
N SER A 105 -1.14 18.49 -7.55
CA SER A 105 -0.47 17.25 -7.16
C SER A 105 0.41 17.39 -5.93
N ILE A 106 1.05 18.54 -5.72
CA ILE A 106 1.81 18.84 -4.48
C ILE A 106 0.85 18.93 -3.28
N ASP A 107 -0.26 19.68 -3.40
CA ASP A 107 -1.26 19.81 -2.34
C ASP A 107 -1.90 18.47 -1.97
N HIS A 108 -2.26 17.68 -2.98
CA HIS A 108 -2.79 16.34 -2.78
C HIS A 108 -1.76 15.40 -2.13
N LEU A 109 -0.47 15.52 -2.46
CA LEU A 109 0.57 14.74 -1.82
C LEU A 109 0.70 15.11 -0.34
N GLN A 110 0.75 16.41 -0.02
CA GLN A 110 0.79 16.93 1.36
C GLN A 110 -0.43 16.48 2.17
N LYS A 111 -1.65 16.62 1.62
CA LYS A 111 -2.89 16.15 2.24
C LYS A 111 -2.85 14.65 2.53
N SER A 112 -2.45 13.84 1.55
CA SER A 112 -2.34 12.37 1.75
C SER A 112 -1.31 11.97 2.80
N TYR A 113 -0.24 12.75 2.94
CA TYR A 113 0.73 12.57 4.03
C TYR A 113 0.13 12.96 5.38
N HIS A 114 -0.59 14.08 5.45
CA HIS A 114 -1.23 14.52 6.69
C HIS A 114 -2.29 13.52 7.16
N ASP A 115 -3.09 13.01 6.22
CA ASP A 115 -4.05 11.93 6.48
C ASP A 115 -3.34 10.69 7.05
N LEU A 116 -2.19 10.30 6.48
CA LEU A 116 -1.37 9.19 6.99
C LEU A 116 -0.85 9.46 8.41
N LYS A 117 -0.39 10.69 8.70
CA LYS A 117 0.17 11.10 10.00
C LYS A 117 -0.90 11.05 11.10
N GLN A 118 -2.06 11.67 10.86
CA GLN A 118 -3.13 11.77 11.85
C GLN A 118 -3.75 10.42 12.21
N ASN A 119 -3.79 9.48 11.26
CA ASN A 119 -4.53 8.24 11.39
C ASN A 119 -3.67 7.02 11.78
N THR A 120 -2.44 7.23 12.25
CA THR A 120 -1.47 6.13 12.48
C THR A 120 -1.82 5.14 13.58
N VAL A 121 -2.75 5.42 14.49
CA VAL A 121 -3.03 4.55 15.67
C VAL A 121 -4.40 3.87 15.59
N ASP A 122 -5.41 4.58 15.09
CA ASP A 122 -6.81 4.17 15.25
C ASP A 122 -7.43 3.54 14.00
N ILE A 123 -6.69 3.45 12.89
CA ILE A 123 -7.16 2.79 11.67
C ILE A 123 -6.71 1.34 11.59
N SER A 124 -7.51 0.55 10.87
CA SER A 124 -7.22 -0.84 10.54
C SER A 124 -5.98 -0.99 9.66
N GLU A 125 -5.36 -2.18 9.67
CA GLU A 125 -4.23 -2.50 8.80
C GLU A 125 -4.56 -2.27 7.32
N GLN A 126 -5.77 -2.66 6.90
CA GLN A 126 -6.22 -2.52 5.51
C GLN A 126 -6.36 -1.05 5.10
N GLN A 127 -6.96 -0.22 5.97
CA GLN A 127 -7.07 1.22 5.73
C GLN A 127 -5.70 1.89 5.67
N TYR A 128 -4.79 1.54 6.58
CA TYR A 128 -3.43 2.07 6.54
C TYR A 128 -2.71 1.71 5.22
N ARG A 129 -2.79 0.44 4.79
CA ARG A 129 -2.22 0.01 3.50
C ARG A 129 -2.85 0.74 2.31
N TYR A 130 -4.16 0.95 2.33
CA TYR A 130 -4.86 1.73 1.31
C TYR A 130 -4.30 3.16 1.22
N MET A 131 -4.18 3.85 2.36
CA MET A 131 -3.65 5.21 2.42
C MET A 131 -2.19 5.28 1.97
N GLN A 132 -1.37 4.30 2.34
CA GLN A 132 0.04 4.20 1.92
C GLN A 132 0.16 3.98 0.40
N ASN A 133 -0.68 3.13 -0.18
CA ASN A 133 -0.74 2.90 -1.62
C ASN A 133 -1.16 4.17 -2.36
N HIS A 134 -2.14 4.88 -1.83
CA HIS A 134 -2.64 6.13 -2.40
C HIS A 134 -1.58 7.24 -2.36
N TYR A 135 -0.88 7.41 -1.23
CA TYR A 135 0.29 8.29 -1.12
C TYR A 135 1.38 7.92 -2.16
N THR A 136 1.66 6.63 -2.31
CA THR A 136 2.66 6.14 -3.28
C THR A 136 2.24 6.41 -4.72
N ALA A 137 0.95 6.29 -5.05
CA ALA A 137 0.40 6.60 -6.36
C ALA A 137 0.52 8.10 -6.68
N ARG A 138 0.12 8.97 -5.74
CA ARG A 138 0.25 10.44 -5.89
C ARG A 138 1.70 10.88 -6.10
N LYS A 139 2.65 10.26 -5.40
CA LYS A 139 4.09 10.50 -5.63
C LYS A 139 4.52 10.13 -7.05
N ARG A 140 4.05 8.98 -7.58
CA ARG A 140 4.38 8.57 -8.95
C ARG A 140 3.79 9.53 -9.98
N GLU A 141 2.58 9.99 -9.74
CA GLU A 141 1.92 10.97 -10.59
C GLU A 141 2.67 12.31 -10.61
N LEU A 142 3.06 12.84 -9.44
CA LEU A 142 3.85 14.07 -9.32
C LEU A 142 5.16 13.97 -10.12
N ASN A 143 5.86 12.83 -10.00
CA ASN A 143 7.09 12.58 -10.77
C ASN A 143 6.84 12.52 -12.28
N ALA A 144 5.75 11.88 -12.71
CA ALA A 144 5.39 11.80 -14.13
C ALA A 144 5.06 13.19 -14.72
N GLN A 145 4.32 14.02 -13.97
CA GLN A 145 4.02 15.40 -14.36
C GLN A 145 5.28 16.26 -14.43
N LEU A 146 6.20 16.13 -13.47
CA LEU A 146 7.48 16.82 -13.50
C LEU A 146 8.34 16.45 -14.71
N GLU A 147 8.34 15.17 -15.08
CA GLU A 147 9.10 14.71 -16.22
C GLU A 147 8.51 15.21 -17.55
N LEU A 148 7.18 15.25 -17.65
CA LEU A 148 6.48 15.83 -18.79
C LEU A 148 6.71 17.34 -18.92
N LEU A 149 6.68 18.08 -17.80
CA LEU A 149 7.06 19.50 -17.74
C LEU A 149 8.51 19.69 -18.20
N SER A 150 9.40 18.78 -17.81
CA SER A 150 10.81 18.81 -18.16
C SER A 150 11.08 18.63 -19.65
N GLN A 151 10.31 17.77 -20.31
CA GLN A 151 10.45 17.52 -21.75
C GLN A 151 9.94 18.71 -22.58
N ARG A 152 8.99 19.48 -22.05
CA ARG A 152 8.35 20.62 -22.75
C ARG A 152 8.98 21.98 -22.46
N ALA A 153 9.89 22.06 -21.49
CA ALA A 153 10.52 23.31 -21.09
C ALA A 153 11.56 23.81 -22.11
N ASN A 154 11.62 25.14 -22.27
CA ASN A 154 12.57 25.78 -23.18
C ASN A 154 13.99 25.84 -22.57
N ALA A 155 15.04 25.85 -23.40
CA ALA A 155 16.43 25.83 -22.94
C ALA A 155 16.79 27.01 -22.01
N GLN A 156 16.13 28.15 -22.20
CA GLN A 156 16.31 29.38 -21.42
C GLN A 156 15.83 29.26 -19.95
N HIS A 157 14.96 28.31 -19.64
CA HIS A 157 14.36 28.11 -18.30
C HIS A 157 14.78 26.79 -17.65
N ARG A 158 15.79 26.12 -18.22
CA ARG A 158 16.26 24.81 -17.76
C ARG A 158 16.82 24.86 -16.33
N SER A 159 17.42 25.97 -15.92
CA SER A 159 17.94 26.17 -14.56
C SER A 159 16.81 26.21 -13.52
N GLN A 160 15.77 27.02 -13.78
CA GLN A 160 14.59 27.17 -12.92
C GLN A 160 13.82 25.86 -12.75
N LEU A 161 13.63 25.13 -13.86
CA LEU A 161 13.03 23.80 -13.84
C LEU A 161 13.88 22.79 -13.03
N MET A 162 15.20 22.82 -13.18
CA MET A 162 16.09 21.95 -12.41
C MET A 162 16.05 22.27 -10.91
N GLU A 163 15.89 23.54 -10.55
CA GLU A 163 15.69 23.96 -9.17
C GLU A 163 14.35 23.44 -8.61
N LEU A 164 13.26 23.56 -9.35
CA LEU A 164 11.96 23.00 -8.98
C LEU A 164 12.03 21.48 -8.80
N LYS A 165 12.67 20.76 -9.74
CA LYS A 165 12.94 19.32 -9.60
C LYS A 165 13.72 19.00 -8.33
N ARG A 166 14.76 19.79 -8.02
CA ARG A 166 15.58 19.60 -6.81
C ARG A 166 14.75 19.79 -5.54
N LYS A 167 13.88 20.81 -5.51
CA LYS A 167 13.04 21.11 -4.35
C LYS A 167 11.95 20.06 -4.14
N ILE A 168 11.27 19.63 -5.21
CA ILE A 168 10.29 18.54 -5.10
C ILE A 168 10.97 17.23 -4.68
N ALA A 169 12.15 16.91 -5.21
CA ALA A 169 12.91 15.75 -4.77
C ALA A 169 13.31 15.83 -3.28
N ALA A 170 13.67 17.03 -2.79
CA ALA A 170 13.95 17.24 -1.36
C ALA A 170 12.70 17.03 -0.49
N MET A 171 11.56 17.56 -0.94
CA MET A 171 10.26 17.41 -0.28
C MET A 171 9.83 15.95 -0.22
N GLU A 172 9.90 15.24 -1.35
CA GLU A 172 9.61 13.81 -1.40
C GLU A 172 10.53 13.03 -0.47
N LYS A 173 11.82 13.38 -0.41
CA LYS A 173 12.76 12.73 0.50
C LYS A 173 12.35 12.92 1.96
N GLN A 174 12.00 14.14 2.37
CA GLN A 174 11.51 14.43 3.72
C GLN A 174 10.22 13.68 4.02
N LEU A 175 9.23 13.71 3.12
CA LEU A 175 7.97 12.99 3.27
C LEU A 175 8.17 11.47 3.36
N ASN A 176 9.05 10.89 2.53
CA ASN A 176 9.35 9.45 2.59
C ASN A 176 10.03 9.07 3.92
N GLN A 177 10.90 9.93 4.46
CA GLN A 177 11.51 9.71 5.77
C GLN A 177 10.43 9.69 6.86
N SER A 178 9.52 10.66 6.87
CA SER A 178 8.42 10.71 7.84
C SER A 178 7.48 9.52 7.70
N VAL A 179 7.08 9.13 6.48
CA VAL A 179 6.25 7.93 6.26
C VAL A 179 6.95 6.66 6.75
N THR A 180 8.27 6.56 6.59
CA THR A 180 9.06 5.44 7.12
C THR A 180 9.04 5.42 8.64
N GLN A 181 9.21 6.57 9.29
CA GLN A 181 9.10 6.69 10.76
C GLN A 181 7.71 6.29 11.26
N LEU A 182 6.64 6.73 10.59
CA LEU A 182 5.26 6.33 10.93
C LEU A 182 5.05 4.81 10.82
N ALA A 183 5.65 4.17 9.81
CA ALA A 183 5.60 2.71 9.66
C ALA A 183 6.38 2.00 10.79
N GLU A 184 7.56 2.52 11.16
CA GLU A 184 8.34 2.01 12.29
C GLU A 184 7.60 2.14 13.61
N GLU A 185 6.96 3.28 13.89
CA GLU A 185 6.14 3.50 15.07
C GLU A 185 4.96 2.53 15.13
N ARG A 186 4.27 2.29 14.01
CA ARG A 186 3.20 1.28 13.94
C ARG A 186 3.72 -0.12 14.24
N GLN A 187 4.90 -0.47 13.73
CA GLN A 187 5.52 -1.77 14.01
C GLN A 187 5.90 -1.91 15.50
N GLN A 188 6.46 -0.86 16.10
CA GLN A 188 6.78 -0.83 17.54
C GLN A 188 5.51 -0.94 18.40
N ASN A 189 4.45 -0.22 18.03
CA ASN A 189 3.15 -0.28 18.70
C ASN A 189 2.53 -1.67 18.61
N MET A 190 2.58 -2.31 17.43
CA MET A 190 2.15 -3.69 17.25
C MET A 190 2.94 -4.64 18.17
N ALA A 191 4.27 -4.55 18.16
CA ALA A 191 5.14 -5.39 18.99
C ALA A 191 4.85 -5.22 20.49
N ARG A 192 4.71 -3.97 20.95
CA ARG A 192 4.33 -3.66 22.34
C ARG A 192 2.98 -4.27 22.70
N ARG A 193 1.97 -4.14 21.83
CA ARG A 193 0.64 -4.73 22.07
C ARG A 193 0.68 -6.26 22.12
N LEU A 194 1.43 -6.90 21.22
CA LEU A 194 1.63 -8.35 21.24
C LEU A 194 2.26 -8.81 22.56
N GLN A 195 3.26 -8.08 23.07
CA GLN A 195 3.86 -8.35 24.37
C GLN A 195 2.86 -8.19 25.53
N LEU A 196 2.02 -7.15 25.50
CA LEU A 196 0.98 -6.93 26.51
C LEU A 196 -0.08 -8.03 26.50
N VAL A 197 -0.53 -8.48 25.32
CA VAL A 197 -1.44 -9.64 25.22
C VAL A 197 -0.78 -10.86 25.83
N ALA A 198 0.44 -11.21 25.40
CA ALA A 198 1.14 -12.39 25.90
C ALA A 198 1.41 -12.34 27.42
N LEU A 199 1.76 -11.17 27.97
CA LEU A 199 1.92 -10.97 29.40
C LEU A 199 0.62 -11.18 30.17
N ASN A 200 -0.49 -10.60 29.68
CA ASN A 200 -1.79 -10.74 30.33
C ASN A 200 -2.33 -12.17 30.23
N VAL A 201 -2.12 -12.86 29.10
CA VAL A 201 -2.45 -14.28 28.94
C VAL A 201 -1.70 -15.12 29.97
N ARG A 202 -0.36 -15.00 30.04
CA ARG A 202 0.47 -15.74 31.02
C ARG A 202 0.02 -15.52 32.47
N ASN A 203 -0.36 -14.29 32.80
CA ASN A 203 -0.83 -13.92 34.14
C ASN A 203 -2.32 -14.20 34.38
N ASN A 204 -3.00 -14.90 33.47
CA ASN A 204 -4.44 -15.20 33.53
C ASN A 204 -5.34 -13.96 33.68
N LYS A 205 -4.88 -12.80 33.20
CA LYS A 205 -5.63 -11.53 33.16
C LYS A 205 -6.44 -11.46 31.87
N ILE A 206 -7.38 -12.38 31.70
CA ILE A 206 -8.12 -12.58 30.42
C ILE A 206 -8.82 -11.31 29.93
N PRO A 207 -9.56 -10.53 30.75
CA PRO A 207 -10.19 -9.30 30.25
C PRO A 207 -9.18 -8.30 29.68
N ALA A 208 -8.05 -8.10 30.35
CA ALA A 208 -6.99 -7.20 29.87
C ALA A 208 -6.30 -7.74 28.60
N ALA A 209 -6.16 -9.06 28.48
CA ALA A 209 -5.65 -9.69 27.25
C ALA A 209 -6.59 -9.44 26.07
N LEU A 210 -7.90 -9.61 26.25
CA LEU A 210 -8.92 -9.37 25.22
C LEU A 210 -8.95 -7.90 24.78
N THR A 211 -8.92 -6.94 25.71
CA THR A 211 -8.85 -5.51 25.36
C THR A 211 -7.62 -5.17 24.51
N ASN A 212 -6.46 -5.77 24.81
CA ASN A 212 -5.26 -5.54 23.99
C ASN A 212 -5.32 -6.29 22.65
N PHE A 213 -5.94 -7.47 22.63
CA PHE A 213 -6.14 -8.27 21.42
C PHE A 213 -7.06 -7.57 20.42
N GLU A 214 -8.14 -6.95 20.87
CA GLU A 214 -9.03 -6.15 20.00
C GLU A 214 -8.27 -5.02 19.32
N LYS A 215 -7.40 -4.34 20.06
CA LYS A 215 -6.55 -3.26 19.52
C LYS A 215 -5.48 -3.77 18.56
N LEU A 216 -5.13 -5.06 18.56
CA LEU A 216 -4.19 -5.61 17.58
C LEU A 216 -4.77 -5.65 16.16
N ALA A 217 -6.10 -5.70 16.01
CA ALA A 217 -6.76 -5.65 14.71
C ALA A 217 -6.44 -4.36 13.92
N ASN A 218 -6.03 -3.28 14.63
CA ASN A 218 -5.58 -2.05 14.00
C ASN A 218 -4.24 -2.23 13.27
N TYR A 219 -3.41 -3.18 13.68
CA TYR A 219 -2.04 -3.33 13.19
C TYR A 219 -1.82 -4.60 12.37
N THR A 220 -2.55 -5.68 12.68
CA THR A 220 -2.37 -6.97 12.03
C THR A 220 -3.68 -7.74 11.92
N SER A 221 -3.83 -8.40 10.77
CA SER A 221 -4.89 -9.36 10.47
C SER A 221 -4.59 -10.79 10.98
N GLU A 222 -3.34 -11.09 11.35
CA GLU A 222 -2.91 -12.44 11.75
C GLU A 222 -2.18 -12.44 13.13
N PRO A 223 -2.84 -11.99 14.21
CA PRO A 223 -2.17 -11.80 15.50
C PRO A 223 -1.82 -13.11 16.22
N TYR A 224 -2.53 -14.20 15.93
CA TYR A 224 -2.51 -15.42 16.75
C TYR A 224 -1.16 -16.12 16.82
N GLY A 225 -0.48 -16.30 15.69
CA GLY A 225 0.82 -16.98 15.65
C GLY A 225 1.85 -16.27 16.53
N ALA A 226 1.92 -14.95 16.41
CA ALA A 226 2.82 -14.11 17.21
C ALA A 226 2.45 -14.10 18.71
N ILE A 227 1.16 -14.10 19.05
CA ILE A 227 0.71 -14.21 20.45
C ILE A 227 1.16 -15.55 21.05
N VAL A 228 0.89 -16.66 20.36
CA VAL A 228 1.28 -18.00 20.82
C VAL A 228 2.80 -18.07 21.02
N GLN A 229 3.57 -17.61 20.03
CA GLN A 229 5.03 -17.57 20.13
C GLN A 229 5.49 -16.76 21.36
N ASN A 230 4.96 -15.55 21.57
CA ASN A 230 5.33 -14.68 22.69
C ASN A 230 4.93 -15.25 24.05
N VAL A 231 3.80 -15.95 24.15
CA VAL A 231 3.42 -16.63 25.40
C VAL A 231 4.41 -17.76 25.72
N PHE A 232 4.80 -18.55 24.72
CA PHE A 232 5.75 -19.64 24.89
C PHE A 232 7.24 -19.22 24.97
N GLN A 233 7.58 -17.95 24.83
CA GLN A 233 8.98 -17.48 24.96
C GLN A 233 9.57 -17.74 26.35
N THR A 234 8.73 -17.80 27.38
CA THR A 234 9.17 -17.96 28.77
C THR A 234 8.18 -18.82 29.55
N GLY A 235 8.65 -19.50 30.60
CA GLY A 235 7.80 -20.31 31.46
C GLY A 235 7.57 -21.75 30.95
N SER A 236 6.75 -22.50 31.70
CA SER A 236 6.45 -23.91 31.41
C SER A 236 5.46 -24.06 30.26
N SER A 237 5.70 -25.02 29.35
CA SER A 237 4.81 -25.30 28.22
C SER A 237 3.39 -25.63 28.64
N ASN A 238 3.20 -26.39 29.73
CA ASN A 238 1.86 -26.79 30.18
C ASN A 238 1.07 -25.60 30.75
N MET A 239 1.71 -24.75 31.56
CA MET A 239 1.08 -23.54 32.09
C MET A 239 0.69 -22.57 30.97
N ASN A 240 1.59 -22.40 29.99
CA ASN A 240 1.35 -21.55 28.83
C ASN A 240 0.23 -22.08 27.94
N ALA A 241 0.12 -23.41 27.77
CA ALA A 241 -0.98 -24.04 27.05
C ALA A 241 -2.33 -23.77 27.74
N TRP A 242 -2.42 -23.97 29.05
CA TRP A 242 -3.63 -23.63 29.83
C TRP A 242 -4.02 -22.16 29.71
N ALA A 243 -3.04 -21.26 29.83
CA ALA A 243 -3.26 -19.83 29.69
C ALA A 243 -3.81 -19.47 28.30
N LEU A 244 -3.24 -20.04 27.24
CA LEU A 244 -3.71 -19.84 25.86
C LEU A 244 -5.10 -20.43 25.63
N LEU A 245 -5.40 -21.63 26.13
CA LEU A 245 -6.73 -22.23 26.06
C LEU A 245 -7.78 -21.37 26.78
N SER A 246 -7.43 -20.86 27.97
CA SER A 246 -8.28 -19.92 28.71
C SER A 246 -8.56 -18.64 27.92
N PHE A 247 -7.53 -18.05 27.30
CA PHE A 247 -7.67 -16.88 26.44
C PHE A 247 -8.54 -17.16 25.20
N LEU A 248 -8.20 -18.19 24.41
CA LEU A 248 -8.86 -18.52 23.15
C LEU A 248 -10.34 -18.89 23.33
N ARG A 249 -10.69 -19.52 24.44
CA ARG A 249 -12.09 -19.81 24.79
C ARG A 249 -12.94 -18.55 24.98
N ASN A 250 -12.33 -17.44 25.37
CA ASN A 250 -13.01 -16.17 25.61
C ASN A 250 -12.91 -15.17 24.44
N VAL A 251 -12.23 -15.54 23.34
CA VAL A 251 -12.18 -14.70 22.14
C VAL A 251 -13.50 -14.83 21.38
N ASP A 252 -14.06 -13.68 20.98
CA ASP A 252 -15.28 -13.60 20.18
C ASP A 252 -15.12 -14.38 18.86
N LEU A 253 -16.15 -15.15 18.47
CA LEU A 253 -16.16 -15.97 17.26
C LEU A 253 -15.96 -15.15 15.98
N SER A 254 -16.40 -13.90 15.95
CA SER A 254 -16.16 -12.96 14.84
C SER A 254 -14.68 -12.70 14.59
N ARG A 255 -13.82 -12.93 15.59
CA ARG A 255 -12.36 -12.82 15.50
C ARG A 255 -11.67 -14.12 15.09
N GLN A 256 -12.44 -15.14 14.69
CA GLN A 256 -11.96 -16.43 14.21
C GLN A 256 -10.95 -17.11 15.15
N PRO A 257 -11.33 -17.42 16.41
CA PRO A 257 -10.43 -18.03 17.39
C PRO A 257 -9.82 -19.37 16.92
N ILE A 258 -10.41 -20.04 15.92
CA ILE A 258 -9.83 -21.26 15.32
C ILE A 258 -8.38 -21.06 14.86
N ALA A 259 -8.02 -19.89 14.33
CA ALA A 259 -6.65 -19.58 13.93
C ALA A 259 -5.67 -19.58 15.13
N GLY A 260 -6.15 -19.21 16.30
CA GLY A 260 -5.40 -19.32 17.56
C GLY A 260 -5.19 -20.75 18.01
N TYR A 261 -6.21 -21.59 17.88
CA TYR A 261 -6.07 -23.03 18.19
C TYR A 261 -5.13 -23.74 17.21
N GLU A 262 -5.16 -23.39 15.92
CA GLU A 262 -4.22 -23.90 14.91
C GLU A 262 -2.77 -23.57 15.30
N ALA A 263 -2.50 -22.30 15.61
CA ALA A 263 -1.17 -21.87 16.07
C ALA A 263 -0.73 -22.57 17.37
N LEU A 264 -1.66 -22.78 18.32
CA LEU A 264 -1.38 -23.49 19.56
C LEU A 264 -1.04 -24.97 19.30
N VAL A 265 -1.81 -25.68 18.47
CA VAL A 265 -1.53 -27.07 18.11
C VAL A 265 -0.15 -27.21 17.49
N ASP A 266 0.19 -26.32 16.56
CA ASP A 266 1.49 -26.34 15.88
C ASP A 266 2.63 -26.09 16.86
N ALA A 267 2.44 -25.15 17.78
CA ALA A 267 3.40 -24.88 18.85
C ALA A 267 3.58 -26.06 19.81
N LEU A 268 2.51 -26.82 20.11
CA LEU A 268 2.55 -27.99 20.99
C LEU A 268 3.18 -29.20 20.30
N ILE A 269 2.88 -29.44 19.02
CA ILE A 269 3.53 -30.49 18.22
C ILE A 269 5.03 -30.23 18.15
N ALA A 270 5.44 -29.00 17.82
CA ALA A 270 6.85 -28.62 17.74
C ALA A 270 7.61 -28.79 19.07
N ARG A 271 6.90 -28.87 20.20
CA ARG A 271 7.46 -29.01 21.55
C ARG A 271 7.28 -30.40 22.16
N ASP A 272 6.72 -31.36 21.42
CA ASP A 272 6.29 -32.67 21.95
C ASP A 272 5.42 -32.54 23.24
N ALA A 273 4.51 -31.56 23.22
CA ALA A 273 3.68 -31.18 24.37
C ALA A 273 2.18 -31.40 24.12
N LEU A 274 1.81 -32.09 23.03
CA LEU A 274 0.42 -32.40 22.68
C LEU A 274 -0.10 -33.64 23.43
N ARG A 275 -0.01 -33.63 24.76
CA ARG A 275 -0.41 -34.74 25.65
C ARG A 275 -0.88 -34.23 27.01
N GLY A 276 -1.56 -35.08 27.78
CA GLY A 276 -1.99 -34.75 29.14
C GLY A 276 -3.30 -33.93 29.23
N PRO A 277 -3.60 -33.35 30.41
CA PRO A 277 -4.85 -32.62 30.68
C PRO A 277 -5.11 -31.46 29.71
N GLU A 278 -4.06 -30.77 29.27
CA GLU A 278 -4.12 -29.65 28.33
C GLU A 278 -4.61 -30.09 26.95
N ALA A 279 -4.13 -31.26 26.48
CA ALA A 279 -4.55 -31.83 25.20
C ALA A 279 -6.03 -32.28 25.26
N LEU A 280 -6.47 -32.82 26.40
CA LEU A 280 -7.88 -33.14 26.64
C LEU A 280 -8.76 -31.88 26.64
N GLU A 281 -8.32 -30.80 27.28
CA GLU A 281 -9.06 -29.54 27.28
C GLU A 281 -9.12 -28.91 25.88
N LEU A 282 -8.01 -28.91 25.14
CA LEU A 282 -7.97 -28.50 23.74
C LEU A 282 -8.99 -29.29 22.91
N LEU A 283 -9.02 -30.62 23.05
CA LEU A 283 -9.97 -31.48 22.34
C LEU A 283 -11.43 -31.07 22.63
N LYS A 284 -11.78 -30.83 23.90
CA LYS A 284 -13.13 -30.36 24.28
C LYS A 284 -13.46 -29.03 23.61
N GLN A 285 -12.53 -28.07 23.64
CA GLN A 285 -12.75 -26.75 23.05
C GLN A 285 -12.91 -26.82 21.51
N LEU A 286 -12.13 -27.69 20.83
CA LEU A 286 -12.32 -27.94 19.40
C LEU A 286 -13.68 -28.57 19.10
N GLN A 287 -14.15 -29.52 19.92
CA GLN A 287 -15.49 -30.09 19.78
C GLN A 287 -16.59 -29.04 19.98
N CYS A 288 -16.45 -28.17 20.98
CA CYS A 288 -17.36 -27.04 21.20
C CYS A 288 -17.42 -26.13 19.95
N LEU A 289 -16.28 -25.77 19.37
CA LEU A 289 -16.24 -24.95 18.15
C LEU A 289 -16.95 -25.60 16.95
N ILE A 290 -16.89 -26.93 16.82
CA ILE A 290 -17.65 -27.66 15.78
C ILE A 290 -19.16 -27.53 16.02
N LEU A 291 -19.60 -27.58 17.28
CA LEU A 291 -21.01 -27.52 17.66
C LEU A 291 -21.64 -26.14 17.47
N VAL A 292 -20.86 -25.06 17.51
CA VAL A 292 -21.39 -23.70 17.30
C VAL A 292 -21.88 -23.48 15.85
N ARG A 293 -21.51 -24.33 14.89
CA ARG A 293 -22.01 -24.31 13.50
C ARG A 293 -21.85 -22.95 12.79
N ASP A 294 -20.77 -22.22 13.08
CA ASP A 294 -20.48 -20.91 12.48
C ASP A 294 -20.18 -20.94 10.96
N GLY A 295 -20.21 -22.12 10.30
CA GLY A 295 -20.06 -22.30 8.85
C GLY A 295 -18.67 -21.97 8.28
N LYS A 296 -18.08 -20.82 8.63
CA LYS A 296 -16.77 -20.33 8.22
C LYS A 296 -15.62 -21.03 8.95
N GLN A 297 -15.80 -21.35 10.23
CA GLN A 297 -14.75 -21.97 11.05
C GLN A 297 -14.84 -23.49 11.11
N GLN A 298 -16.03 -24.07 10.92
CA GLN A 298 -16.26 -25.50 11.11
C GLN A 298 -15.35 -26.41 10.25
N PRO A 299 -15.12 -26.14 8.94
CA PRO A 299 -14.20 -26.96 8.15
C PRO A 299 -12.77 -26.94 8.68
N ARG A 300 -12.29 -25.77 9.11
CA ARG A 300 -10.97 -25.60 9.72
C ARG A 300 -10.87 -26.34 11.04
N THR A 301 -11.89 -26.26 11.90
CA THR A 301 -11.92 -27.00 13.16
C THR A 301 -11.91 -28.51 12.95
N ILE A 302 -12.62 -29.03 11.96
CA ILE A 302 -12.59 -30.47 11.61
C ILE A 302 -11.20 -30.86 11.11
N ALA A 303 -10.57 -30.05 10.26
CA ALA A 303 -9.21 -30.30 9.77
C ALA A 303 -8.19 -30.30 10.93
N LEU A 304 -8.30 -29.32 11.84
CA LEU A 304 -7.45 -29.23 13.02
C LEU A 304 -7.65 -30.42 13.96
N LEU A 305 -8.89 -30.88 14.15
CA LEU A 305 -9.18 -32.07 14.95
C LEU A 305 -8.53 -33.34 14.35
N LYS A 306 -8.52 -33.47 13.02
CA LYS A 306 -7.81 -34.57 12.34
C LYS A 306 -6.30 -34.48 12.56
N LYS A 307 -5.72 -33.28 12.44
CA LYS A 307 -4.29 -33.03 12.71
C LYS A 307 -3.94 -33.37 14.16
N PHE A 308 -4.75 -32.92 15.11
CA PHE A 308 -4.60 -33.21 16.53
C PHE A 308 -4.55 -34.73 16.78
N LYS A 309 -5.56 -35.48 16.29
CA LYS A 309 -5.64 -36.94 16.46
C LYS A 309 -4.44 -37.69 15.85
N ALA A 310 -3.94 -37.24 14.70
CA ALA A 310 -2.79 -37.86 14.04
C ALA A 310 -1.47 -37.67 14.81
N ASN A 311 -1.39 -36.69 15.71
CA ASN A 311 -0.18 -36.34 16.46
C ASN A 311 -0.29 -36.68 17.96
N THR A 312 -1.43 -37.20 18.42
CA THR A 312 -1.62 -37.66 19.80
C THR A 312 -1.45 -39.16 19.87
N VAL A 313 -0.34 -39.61 20.46
CA VAL A 313 -0.06 -41.03 20.73
C VAL A 313 -0.70 -41.36 22.08
N TYR A 314 -1.93 -41.86 22.05
CA TYR A 314 -2.79 -42.18 23.21
C TYR A 314 -3.30 -40.96 24.01
N ILE A 315 -4.60 -40.69 23.88
CA ILE A 315 -5.41 -39.93 24.84
C ILE A 315 -6.28 -40.93 25.59
#